data_AF-A0A3D5RIK1-F1
#
_entry.id   AF-A0A3D5RIK1-F1
#
_cell.length_a   1.000
_cell.length_b   1.000
_cell.length_c   1.000
_cell.angle_alpha   90.00
_cell.angle_beta   90.00
_cell.angle_gamma   90.00
#
_symmetry.space_group_name_H-M   'P 1'
#
loop_
_entity.id
_entity.type
_entity.pdbx_description
1 polymer ?
#
loop_
_entity_poly.entity_id
_entity_poly.type
_entity_poly.pdbx_seq_one_letter_code
_entity_poly.pdbx_strand_id
1 'polypeptide(L)'
;MLRINNLKYDIKAYVTDSMLLDYAKKQICLKLKLKDSEIKELKLLRKNIDARQNIAYIFHVSFGLYNRKKEQILLRKYHFVEKYTPFNLNVPKVKNKKKYLVVGMGPAGLFCAYILSKSGLDVSIIDRGKKVEERLLDVDNFFKTGKLNQNSNIQFGEGGAGTFSDGKLNTGNHTELVEAVLKLFVEHGAPSNIMYEAKPHIGTDVLQNVLKNIRKTLEQQNVKVYFETKLTNFKEESDGIVANFESSVLKAEKYDGMILAIGHSATDTYEMLYNNKVEMNPKAFAIGVRIEHLQKDISEALYHDKAKYLPPASYKLVTHLASSRAAYTFCMCPGGYVVNASSENEHLVVNGMSNFARDGINANSAVLVEIKPSDYYVNSPLDGLNFQRMIEKKCYNVGKDYGVPVQRYIDFKNNQITKEIGKITPTIKPRYIYANINDILPKWINDSLKEAIEAFSLKINGFNCDDAILTIPETRSSSPIQIKRNEKYLATKYIYPIGEGAGFSGGIMTSAIDGIKCALKIIEEINRGE
;
A
#
# COMPACT_ATOMS: atom_id res chain seq x y z
N MET A 1 18.89 24.51 -8.96
CA MET A 1 18.70 24.79 -7.53
C MET A 1 19.85 24.16 -6.75
N LEU A 2 20.03 24.62 -5.52
CA LEU A 2 20.94 24.09 -4.53
C LEU A 2 20.15 23.30 -3.48
N ARG A 3 20.82 22.43 -2.73
CA ARG A 3 20.23 21.66 -1.63
C ARG A 3 21.15 21.67 -0.42
N ILE A 4 20.53 21.74 0.76
CA ILE A 4 21.19 21.51 2.05
C ILE A 4 20.46 20.38 2.77
N ASN A 5 21.25 19.44 3.30
CA ASN A 5 20.80 18.26 4.00
C ASN A 5 20.92 18.40 5.52
N ASN A 6 20.19 17.54 6.23
CA ASN A 6 20.29 17.32 7.67
C ASN A 6 20.17 18.60 8.54
N LEU A 7 19.29 19.52 8.17
CA LEU A 7 18.91 20.60 9.09
C LEU A 7 18.13 20.01 10.26
N LYS A 8 18.49 20.42 11.48
CA LYS A 8 17.86 19.94 12.72
C LYS A 8 17.10 21.08 13.39
N TYR A 9 15.86 20.80 13.79
CA TYR A 9 14.99 21.70 14.55
C TYR A 9 14.43 20.96 15.77
N ASP A 10 14.81 21.39 16.97
CA ASP A 10 14.37 20.77 18.22
C ASP A 10 12.90 21.11 18.52
N ILE A 11 12.09 20.09 18.81
CA ILE A 11 10.66 20.25 19.05
C ILE A 11 10.44 20.64 20.51
N LYS A 12 9.90 21.84 20.74
CA LYS A 12 9.51 22.37 22.06
C LYS A 12 8.03 22.79 22.14
N ALA A 13 7.40 22.96 20.98
CA ALA A 13 6.00 23.30 20.78
C ALA A 13 5.57 22.75 19.40
N TYR A 14 4.31 22.94 19.03
CA TYR A 14 3.82 22.65 17.68
C TYR A 14 4.64 23.39 16.61
N VAL A 15 4.97 22.71 15.51
CA VAL A 15 5.84 23.24 14.44
C VAL A 15 5.14 23.10 13.09
N THR A 16 5.01 24.21 12.37
CA THR A 16 4.51 24.20 10.99
C THR A 16 5.65 24.13 9.97
N ASP A 17 5.33 23.76 8.74
CA ASP A 17 6.30 23.74 7.65
C ASP A 17 6.88 25.13 7.34
N SER A 18 6.08 26.20 7.53
CA SER A 18 6.57 27.58 7.41
C SER A 18 7.67 27.89 8.44
N MET A 19 7.49 27.46 9.69
CA MET A 19 8.50 27.67 10.73
C MET A 19 9.82 26.94 10.42
N LEU A 20 9.74 25.74 9.82
CA LEU A 20 10.93 25.00 9.37
C LEU A 20 11.63 25.71 8.21
N LEU A 21 10.86 26.25 7.25
CA LEU A 21 11.41 27.02 6.12
C LEU A 21 12.05 28.33 6.60
N ASP A 22 11.43 29.06 7.53
CA ASP A 22 12.00 30.28 8.12
C ASP A 22 13.30 29.98 8.86
N TYR A 23 13.34 28.90 9.64
CA TYR A 23 14.55 28.43 10.29
C TYR A 23 15.62 28.07 9.26
N ALA A 24 15.28 27.32 8.21
CA ALA A 24 16.21 26.98 7.14
C ALA A 24 16.76 28.21 6.43
N LYS A 25 15.91 29.21 6.13
CA LYS A 25 16.32 30.46 5.50
C LYS A 25 17.36 31.20 6.34
N LYS A 26 17.14 31.31 7.66
CA LYS A 26 18.11 31.87 8.61
C LYS A 26 19.42 31.08 8.59
N GLN A 27 19.35 29.75 8.63
CA GLN A 27 20.55 28.90 8.59
C GLN A 27 21.32 29.05 7.26
N ILE A 28 20.64 29.17 6.13
CA ILE A 28 21.22 29.39 4.81
C ILE A 28 21.94 30.74 4.78
N CYS A 29 21.27 31.83 5.19
CA CYS A 29 21.86 33.16 5.22
C CYS A 29 23.12 33.21 6.10
N LEU A 30 23.05 32.63 7.30
CA LEU A 30 24.18 32.60 8.24
C LEU A 30 25.36 31.78 7.70
N LYS A 31 25.12 30.53 7.26
CA LYS A 31 26.20 29.60 6.84
C LYS A 31 26.82 29.98 5.50
N LEU A 32 26.02 30.50 4.56
CA LEU A 32 26.47 30.84 3.21
C LEU A 32 26.79 32.32 3.02
N LYS A 33 26.66 33.14 4.08
CA LYS A 33 26.85 34.61 4.05
C LYS A 33 26.01 35.26 2.94
N LEU A 34 24.74 34.86 2.86
CA LEU A 34 23.75 35.40 1.91
C LEU A 34 22.80 36.36 2.60
N LYS A 35 22.33 37.38 1.87
CA LYS A 35 21.20 38.18 2.32
C LYS A 35 19.89 37.47 2.00
N ASP A 36 18.87 37.73 2.81
CA ASP A 36 17.54 37.16 2.64
C ASP A 36 16.94 37.43 1.25
N SER A 37 17.19 38.65 0.74
CA SER A 37 16.77 39.13 -0.58
C SER A 37 17.43 38.42 -1.76
N GLU A 38 18.46 37.59 -1.53
CA GLU A 38 19.12 36.83 -2.60
C GLU A 38 18.43 35.50 -2.88
N ILE A 39 17.63 35.00 -1.93
CA ILE A 39 16.94 33.71 -2.02
C ILE A 39 15.65 33.92 -2.81
N LYS A 40 15.56 33.29 -3.98
CA LYS A 40 14.39 33.35 -4.88
C LYS A 40 13.32 32.34 -4.49
N GLU A 41 13.72 31.13 -4.13
CA GLU A 41 12.81 30.05 -3.76
C GLU A 41 13.45 29.18 -2.67
N LEU A 42 12.60 28.60 -1.81
CA LEU A 42 12.99 27.67 -0.76
C LEU A 42 11.87 26.63 -0.62
N LYS A 43 12.20 25.35 -0.66
CA LYS A 43 11.23 24.24 -0.60
C LYS A 43 11.75 23.12 0.29
N LEU A 44 10.85 22.45 1.01
CA LEU A 44 11.16 21.20 1.71
C LEU A 44 11.37 20.09 0.68
N LEU A 45 12.43 19.30 0.86
CA LEU A 45 12.72 18.09 0.08
C LEU A 45 12.54 16.81 0.90
N ARG A 46 12.75 16.90 2.20
CA ARG A 46 12.54 15.80 3.15
C ARG A 46 12.23 16.38 4.51
N LYS A 47 11.33 15.75 5.27
CA LYS A 47 11.03 16.05 6.67
C LYS A 47 10.82 14.74 7.43
N ASN A 48 11.55 14.55 8.51
CA ASN A 48 11.47 13.35 9.35
C ASN A 48 11.46 13.75 10.82
N ILE A 49 10.81 12.94 11.65
CA ILE A 49 10.92 13.03 13.11
C ILE A 49 11.97 12.01 13.55
N ASP A 50 13.04 12.48 14.21
CA ASP A 50 13.97 11.61 14.92
C ASP A 50 13.49 11.48 16.37
N ALA A 51 12.98 10.31 16.75
CA ALA A 51 12.39 10.05 18.07
C ALA A 51 13.27 9.16 18.98
N ARG A 52 14.58 9.03 18.71
CA ARG A 52 15.47 8.12 19.47
C ARG A 52 15.98 8.70 20.80
N GLN A 53 16.15 10.01 20.87
CA GLN A 53 16.65 10.74 22.03
C GLN A 53 15.91 12.09 22.13
N ASN A 54 16.62 13.20 21.88
CA ASN A 54 16.03 14.53 21.77
C ASN A 54 15.18 14.65 20.52
N ILE A 55 13.86 14.49 20.68
CA ILE A 55 12.93 14.48 19.55
C ILE A 55 13.00 15.80 18.79
N ALA A 56 13.34 15.71 17.51
CA ALA A 56 13.58 16.84 16.62
C ALA A 56 13.11 16.52 15.20
N TYR A 57 12.82 17.57 14.43
CA TYR A 57 12.71 17.45 12.99
C TYR A 57 14.10 17.43 12.36
N ILE A 58 14.35 16.44 11.50
CA ILE A 58 15.48 16.40 10.58
C ILE A 58 14.92 16.59 9.18
N PHE A 59 15.40 17.60 8.48
CA PHE A 59 14.82 17.97 7.19
C PHE A 59 15.87 18.46 6.19
N HIS A 60 15.47 18.47 4.92
CA HIS A 60 16.28 18.91 3.79
C HIS A 60 15.51 19.97 3.03
N VAL A 61 16.25 20.93 2.48
CA VAL A 61 15.66 22.01 1.68
C VAL A 61 16.39 22.15 0.36
N SER A 62 15.63 22.50 -0.69
CA SER A 62 16.19 23.09 -1.89
C SER A 62 16.00 24.60 -1.85
N PHE A 63 16.94 25.32 -2.43
CA PHE A 63 16.84 26.76 -2.60
C PHE A 63 17.42 27.20 -3.94
N GLY A 64 16.86 28.27 -4.49
CA GLY A 64 17.35 28.93 -5.69
C GLY A 64 17.72 30.38 -5.38
N LEU A 65 18.71 30.91 -6.09
CA LEU A 65 19.10 32.32 -5.99
C LEU A 65 18.67 33.09 -7.24
N TYR A 66 18.43 34.39 -7.10
CA TYR A 66 18.26 35.27 -8.26
C TYR A 66 19.52 35.30 -9.14
N ASN A 67 20.70 35.27 -8.52
CA ASN A 67 21.98 35.23 -9.23
C ASN A 67 22.49 33.78 -9.41
N ARG A 68 22.25 33.20 -10.59
CA ARG A 68 22.71 31.85 -10.96
C ARG A 68 24.23 31.67 -10.95
N LYS A 69 25.02 32.73 -11.22
CA LYS A 69 26.49 32.64 -11.12
C LYS A 69 26.93 32.41 -9.66
N LYS A 70 26.21 33.03 -8.71
CA LYS A 70 26.46 32.83 -7.27
C LYS A 70 26.16 31.40 -6.83
N GLU A 71 25.16 30.74 -7.41
CA GLU A 71 24.90 29.32 -7.13
C GLU A 71 26.12 28.43 -7.45
N GLN A 72 26.79 28.67 -8.59
CA GLN A 72 27.99 27.93 -8.98
C GLN A 72 29.17 28.19 -8.03
N ILE A 73 29.31 29.42 -7.54
CA ILE A 73 30.33 29.77 -6.54
C ILE A 73 30.07 29.02 -5.23
N LEU A 74 28.82 28.98 -4.77
CA LEU A 74 28.45 28.27 -3.54
C LEU A 74 28.72 26.77 -3.63
N LEU A 75 28.40 26.14 -4.76
CA LEU A 75 28.68 24.71 -5.01
C LEU A 75 30.18 24.39 -4.92
N ARG A 76 31.04 25.27 -5.45
CA ARG A 76 32.50 25.08 -5.39
C ARG A 76 33.08 25.37 -4.00
N LYS A 77 32.47 26.30 -3.26
CA LYS A 77 33.01 26.81 -1.98
C LYS A 77 32.58 25.99 -0.77
N TYR A 78 31.37 25.42 -0.76
CA TYR A 78 30.79 24.78 0.42
C TYR A 78 30.42 23.32 0.14
N HIS A 79 31.18 22.38 0.72
CA HIS A 79 30.98 20.94 0.53
C HIS A 79 29.62 20.39 0.99
N PHE A 80 28.92 21.09 1.89
CA PHE A 80 27.58 20.71 2.37
C PHE A 80 26.43 21.25 1.49
N VAL A 81 26.75 21.97 0.41
CA VAL A 81 25.78 22.46 -0.57
C VAL A 81 25.87 21.57 -1.81
N GLU A 82 24.75 20.93 -2.15
CA GLU A 82 24.66 20.02 -3.28
C GLU A 82 23.84 20.64 -4.42
N LYS A 83 24.08 20.19 -5.66
CA LYS A 83 23.21 20.52 -6.78
C LYS A 83 21.92 19.71 -6.65
N TYR A 84 20.77 20.37 -6.85
CA TYR A 84 19.47 19.70 -6.90
C TYR A 84 18.75 19.97 -8.22
N THR A 85 18.34 18.88 -8.85
CA THR A 85 17.53 18.83 -10.06
C THR A 85 16.29 17.98 -9.76
N PRO A 86 15.07 18.52 -9.84
CA PRO A 86 13.85 17.73 -9.69
C PRO A 86 13.79 16.63 -10.74
N PHE A 87 13.41 15.42 -10.35
CA PHE A 87 13.29 14.31 -11.29
C PHE A 87 12.08 14.50 -12.22
N ASN A 88 12.25 14.25 -13.52
CA ASN A 88 11.12 14.21 -14.45
C ASN A 88 11.21 12.95 -15.29
N LEU A 89 10.16 12.12 -15.24
CA LEU A 89 10.12 10.88 -16.00
C LEU A 89 9.85 11.20 -17.48
N ASN A 90 10.83 10.94 -18.34
CA ASN A 90 10.64 11.01 -19.79
C ASN A 90 10.05 9.70 -20.32
N VAL A 91 8.88 9.78 -20.97
CA VAL A 91 8.21 8.63 -21.59
C VAL A 91 8.45 8.68 -23.11
N PRO A 92 9.21 7.72 -23.69
CA PRO A 92 9.43 7.69 -25.13
C PRO A 92 8.11 7.51 -25.89
N LYS A 93 8.02 8.13 -27.07
CA LYS A 93 6.92 7.90 -28.01
C LYS A 93 7.17 6.64 -28.82
N VAL A 94 6.09 5.97 -29.24
CA VAL A 94 6.10 4.86 -30.19
C VAL A 94 5.45 5.30 -31.51
N LYS A 95 5.85 4.75 -32.66
CA LYS A 95 5.19 5.06 -33.94
C LYS A 95 3.98 4.16 -34.17
N ASN A 96 4.11 2.88 -33.82
CA ASN A 96 3.04 1.90 -33.99
C ASN A 96 2.05 1.92 -32.83
N LYS A 97 0.76 2.14 -33.13
CA LYS A 97 -0.33 2.18 -32.15
C LYS A 97 -0.82 0.78 -31.80
N LYS A 98 0.07 -0.04 -31.23
CA LYS A 98 -0.31 -1.35 -30.68
C LYS A 98 -1.33 -1.19 -29.55
N LYS A 99 -2.21 -2.17 -29.44
CA LYS A 99 -3.35 -2.21 -28.52
C LYS A 99 -3.05 -3.09 -27.32
N TYR A 100 -3.01 -2.50 -26.12
CA TYR A 100 -2.74 -3.22 -24.87
C TYR A 100 -3.94 -3.22 -23.93
N LEU A 101 -4.20 -4.37 -23.32
CA LEU A 101 -5.18 -4.54 -22.25
C LEU A 101 -4.48 -4.52 -20.90
N VAL A 102 -4.98 -3.73 -19.96
CA VAL A 102 -4.57 -3.75 -18.55
C VAL A 102 -5.72 -4.32 -17.72
N VAL A 103 -5.47 -5.42 -17.02
CA VAL A 103 -6.44 -6.13 -16.19
C VAL A 103 -6.22 -5.77 -14.72
N GLY A 104 -7.12 -4.98 -14.15
CA GLY A 104 -7.06 -4.45 -12.79
C GLY A 104 -6.61 -3.00 -12.76
N MET A 105 -7.36 -2.15 -12.06
CA MET A 105 -7.10 -0.71 -11.89
C MET A 105 -6.54 -0.40 -10.49
N GLY A 106 -5.80 -1.34 -9.90
CA GLY A 106 -4.94 -1.08 -8.74
C GLY A 106 -3.69 -0.25 -9.10
N PRO A 107 -2.82 0.07 -8.13
CA PRO A 107 -1.66 0.94 -8.39
C PRO A 107 -0.74 0.45 -9.52
N ALA A 108 -0.52 -0.86 -9.65
CA ALA A 108 0.30 -1.40 -10.74
C ALA A 108 -0.33 -1.16 -12.12
N GLY A 109 -1.60 -1.51 -12.29
CA GLY A 109 -2.31 -1.35 -13.56
C GLY A 109 -2.53 0.12 -13.92
N LEU A 110 -2.92 0.94 -12.94
CA LEU A 110 -3.14 2.37 -13.10
C LEU A 110 -1.88 3.08 -13.64
N PHE A 111 -0.73 2.85 -13.01
CA PHE A 111 0.51 3.48 -13.43
C PHE A 111 1.06 2.88 -14.72
N CYS A 112 0.87 1.58 -14.97
CA CYS A 112 1.22 0.97 -16.25
C CYS A 112 0.44 1.62 -17.40
N ALA A 113 -0.90 1.71 -17.27
CA ALA A 113 -1.77 2.33 -18.27
C ALA A 113 -1.46 3.82 -18.49
N TYR A 114 -1.15 4.56 -17.42
CA TYR A 114 -0.74 5.96 -17.52
C TYR A 114 0.54 6.12 -18.35
N ILE A 115 1.56 5.28 -18.14
CA ILE A 115 2.81 5.37 -18.93
C ILE A 115 2.60 4.90 -20.37
N LEU A 116 1.86 3.81 -20.61
CA LEU A 116 1.56 3.32 -21.95
C LEU A 116 0.74 4.34 -22.77
N SER A 117 -0.24 5.01 -22.16
CA SER A 117 -1.00 6.06 -22.85
C SER A 117 -0.15 7.29 -23.18
N LYS A 118 0.79 7.67 -22.29
CA LYS A 118 1.75 8.74 -22.57
C LYS A 118 2.70 8.42 -23.72
N SER A 119 2.99 7.16 -24.04
CA SER A 119 3.82 6.80 -25.20
C SER A 119 3.06 6.85 -26.53
N GLY A 120 1.72 6.84 -26.50
CA GLY A 120 0.86 6.88 -27.69
C GLY A 120 0.24 5.54 -28.09
N LEU A 121 0.32 4.51 -27.23
CA LEU A 121 -0.33 3.22 -27.44
C LEU A 121 -1.85 3.30 -27.24
N ASP A 122 -2.60 2.41 -27.88
CA ASP A 122 -4.04 2.23 -27.62
C ASP A 122 -4.19 1.36 -26.36
N VAL A 123 -4.73 1.92 -25.28
CA VAL A 123 -4.80 1.26 -23.98
C VAL A 123 -6.25 1.12 -23.54
N SER A 124 -6.61 -0.09 -23.15
CA SER A 124 -7.87 -0.37 -22.44
C SER A 124 -7.56 -0.90 -21.05
N ILE A 125 -8.29 -0.42 -20.04
CA ILE A 125 -8.26 -0.92 -18.67
C ILE A 125 -9.59 -1.61 -18.41
N ILE A 126 -9.55 -2.80 -17.81
CA ILE A 126 -10.73 -3.43 -17.24
C ILE A 126 -10.55 -3.58 -15.73
N ASP A 127 -11.63 -3.44 -14.97
CA ASP A 127 -11.70 -3.83 -13.57
C ASP A 127 -13.00 -4.57 -13.30
N ARG A 128 -12.93 -5.65 -12.51
CA ARG A 128 -14.12 -6.43 -12.15
C ARG A 128 -15.07 -5.66 -11.24
N GLY A 129 -14.55 -4.69 -10.49
CA GLY A 129 -15.34 -3.89 -9.57
C GLY A 129 -15.79 -2.58 -10.17
N LYS A 130 -16.38 -1.75 -9.32
CA LYS A 130 -17.00 -0.47 -9.71
C LYS A 130 -16.04 0.71 -9.63
N LYS A 131 -16.48 1.83 -10.20
CA LYS A 131 -15.91 3.16 -9.97
C LYS A 131 -15.91 3.47 -8.48
N VAL A 132 -14.96 4.28 -8.02
CA VAL A 132 -14.74 4.52 -6.59
C VAL A 132 -15.97 5.09 -5.89
N GLU A 133 -16.75 5.92 -6.59
CA GLU A 133 -17.97 6.53 -6.04
C GLU A 133 -19.06 5.50 -5.74
N GLU A 134 -19.26 4.52 -6.62
CA GLU A 134 -20.26 3.45 -6.46
C GLU A 134 -19.73 2.34 -5.55
N ARG A 135 -18.43 2.06 -5.64
CA ARG A 135 -17.71 1.10 -4.79
C ARG A 135 -17.79 1.48 -3.32
N LEU A 136 -17.69 2.78 -3.00
CA LEU A 136 -17.86 3.29 -1.64
C LEU A 136 -19.22 2.90 -1.07
N LEU A 137 -20.29 3.02 -1.86
CA LEU A 137 -21.64 2.64 -1.44
C LEU A 137 -21.74 1.14 -1.15
N ASP A 138 -21.12 0.29 -1.97
CA ASP A 138 -21.10 -1.16 -1.74
C ASP A 138 -20.34 -1.52 -0.45
N VAL A 139 -19.19 -0.87 -0.20
CA VAL A 139 -18.38 -1.08 1.02
C VAL A 139 -19.13 -0.60 2.27
N ASP A 140 -19.73 0.60 2.22
CA ASP A 140 -20.54 1.14 3.31
C ASP A 140 -21.76 0.27 3.59
N ASN A 141 -22.42 -0.24 2.54
CA ASN A 141 -23.53 -1.17 2.70
C ASN A 141 -23.07 -2.47 3.36
N PHE A 142 -21.93 -3.03 2.97
CA PHE A 142 -21.36 -4.20 3.63
C PHE A 142 -21.08 -3.95 5.12
N PHE A 143 -20.49 -2.79 5.45
CA PHE A 143 -20.23 -2.40 6.83
C PHE A 143 -21.50 -2.10 7.64
N LYS A 144 -22.63 -1.80 7.01
CA LYS A 144 -23.91 -1.57 7.70
C LYS A 144 -24.73 -2.86 7.86
N THR A 145 -24.73 -3.71 6.84
CA THR A 145 -25.71 -4.81 6.75
C THR A 145 -25.07 -6.20 6.71
N GLY A 146 -23.75 -6.31 6.62
CA GLY A 146 -23.05 -7.59 6.42
C GLY A 146 -23.28 -8.25 5.05
N LYS A 147 -23.88 -7.53 4.08
CA LYS A 147 -24.13 -8.06 2.73
C LYS A 147 -22.94 -7.75 1.82
N LEU A 148 -22.10 -8.77 1.57
CA LEU A 148 -20.92 -8.62 0.72
C LEU A 148 -21.30 -8.61 -0.76
N ASN A 149 -20.78 -7.64 -1.52
CA ASN A 149 -20.71 -7.73 -2.97
C ASN A 149 -19.32 -8.30 -3.36
N GLN A 150 -19.29 -9.50 -3.94
CA GLN A 150 -18.03 -10.17 -4.28
C GLN A 150 -17.20 -9.48 -5.35
N ASN A 151 -17.81 -8.66 -6.21
CA ASN A 151 -17.09 -7.96 -7.27
C ASN A 151 -16.78 -6.50 -6.91
N SER A 152 -17.41 -5.93 -5.88
CA SER A 152 -17.20 -4.54 -5.45
C SER A 152 -17.08 -4.47 -3.93
N ASN A 153 -15.84 -4.39 -3.43
CA ASN A 153 -15.51 -4.48 -2.00
C ASN A 153 -14.13 -3.84 -1.74
N ILE A 154 -13.57 -4.02 -0.54
CA ILE A 154 -12.24 -3.47 -0.19
C ILE A 154 -11.13 -3.93 -1.14
N GLN A 155 -11.25 -5.12 -1.75
CA GLN A 155 -10.24 -5.68 -2.63
C GLN A 155 -10.43 -5.23 -4.10
N PHE A 156 -11.67 -5.17 -4.58
CA PHE A 156 -11.99 -5.02 -6.01
C PHE A 156 -12.75 -3.74 -6.36
N GLY A 157 -12.37 -3.13 -7.48
CA GLY A 157 -12.86 -1.84 -7.98
C GLY A 157 -11.75 -0.80 -8.13
N GLU A 158 -12.11 0.42 -8.52
CA GLU A 158 -11.17 1.50 -8.83
C GLU A 158 -10.15 1.74 -7.72
N GLY A 159 -8.86 1.69 -8.08
CA GLY A 159 -7.71 1.81 -7.16
C GLY A 159 -7.33 0.52 -6.42
N GLY A 160 -8.06 -0.57 -6.62
CA GLY A 160 -7.79 -1.88 -6.02
C GLY A 160 -7.80 -1.85 -4.49
N ALA A 161 -6.99 -2.70 -3.87
CA ALA A 161 -6.86 -2.78 -2.40
C ALA A 161 -6.29 -1.52 -1.73
N GLY A 162 -5.67 -0.61 -2.52
CA GLY A 162 -5.08 0.62 -1.99
C GLY A 162 -6.11 1.67 -1.54
N THR A 163 -7.31 1.68 -2.14
CA THR A 163 -8.32 2.74 -1.98
C THR A 163 -8.81 2.89 -0.53
N PHE A 164 -9.14 1.77 0.13
CA PHE A 164 -9.65 1.74 1.50
C PHE A 164 -8.53 1.43 2.49
N SER A 165 -7.47 2.24 2.44
CA SER A 165 -6.29 2.12 3.31
C SER A 165 -5.88 3.49 3.85
N ASP A 166 -4.94 3.50 4.79
CA ASP A 166 -4.25 4.72 5.23
C ASP A 166 -3.44 5.38 4.09
N GLY A 167 -3.27 4.70 2.94
CA GLY A 167 -2.61 5.27 1.76
C GLY A 167 -1.13 5.53 1.99
N LYS A 168 -0.45 4.67 2.77
CA LYS A 168 0.99 4.78 3.07
C LYS A 168 1.82 4.57 1.81
N LEU A 169 2.77 5.47 1.57
CA LEU A 169 3.63 5.46 0.38
C LEU A 169 5.11 5.18 0.70
N ASN A 170 5.39 4.76 1.93
CA ASN A 170 6.75 4.43 2.38
C ASN A 170 7.31 3.25 1.59
N THR A 171 8.55 3.36 1.14
CA THR A 171 9.24 2.28 0.45
C THR A 171 10.73 2.25 0.82
N GLY A 172 11.31 1.05 0.84
CA GLY A 172 12.76 0.88 0.91
C GLY A 172 13.44 1.00 -0.46
N ASN A 173 12.67 1.20 -1.53
CA ASN A 173 13.20 1.38 -2.88
C ASN A 173 13.70 2.82 -3.06
N HIS A 174 14.95 2.97 -3.52
CA HIS A 174 15.61 4.27 -3.68
C HIS A 174 15.65 4.77 -5.14
N THR A 175 14.82 4.20 -6.02
CA THR A 175 14.70 4.66 -7.41
C THR A 175 14.07 6.05 -7.51
N GLU A 176 14.48 6.82 -8.52
CA GLU A 176 13.88 8.14 -8.84
C GLU A 176 12.41 8.03 -9.25
N LEU A 177 11.93 6.84 -9.66
CA LEU A 177 10.53 6.58 -9.99
C LEU A 177 9.58 6.83 -8.80
N VAL A 178 10.07 6.81 -7.55
CA VAL A 178 9.28 7.21 -6.38
C VAL A 178 8.77 8.64 -6.55
N GLU A 179 9.62 9.56 -7.02
CA GLU A 179 9.23 10.96 -7.23
C GLU A 179 8.16 11.09 -8.33
N ALA A 180 8.24 10.28 -9.39
CA ALA A 180 7.20 10.27 -10.43
C ALA A 180 5.83 9.77 -9.91
N VAL A 181 5.82 8.76 -9.05
CA VAL A 181 4.58 8.26 -8.43
C VAL A 181 3.96 9.32 -7.53
N LEU A 182 4.76 9.94 -6.65
CA LEU A 182 4.28 10.99 -5.74
C LEU A 182 3.77 12.21 -6.50
N LYS A 183 4.49 12.65 -7.56
CA LYS A 183 4.05 13.76 -8.42
C LYS A 183 2.70 13.49 -9.05
N LEU A 184 2.49 12.31 -9.62
CA LEU A 184 1.21 11.98 -10.24
C LEU A 184 0.07 12.08 -9.22
N PHE A 185 0.27 11.58 -8.00
CA PHE A 185 -0.75 11.73 -6.95
C PHE A 185 -1.02 13.20 -6.60
N VAL A 186 0.03 14.02 -6.43
CA VAL A 186 -0.13 15.46 -6.12
C VAL A 186 -0.83 16.21 -7.24
N GLU A 187 -0.45 15.96 -8.50
CA GLU A 187 -1.09 16.55 -9.69
C GLU A 187 -2.59 16.27 -9.75
N HIS A 188 -3.06 15.20 -9.11
CA HIS A 188 -4.46 14.77 -9.11
C HIS A 188 -5.16 14.99 -7.76
N GLY A 189 -4.57 15.79 -6.87
CA GLY A 189 -5.22 16.29 -5.66
C GLY A 189 -4.74 15.68 -4.36
N ALA A 190 -3.66 14.87 -4.37
CA ALA A 190 -3.05 14.43 -3.12
C ALA A 190 -2.33 15.60 -2.42
N PRO A 191 -2.23 15.59 -1.09
CA PRO A 191 -1.59 16.67 -0.34
C PRO A 191 -0.11 16.82 -0.72
N SER A 192 0.36 18.04 -0.94
CA SER A 192 1.73 18.29 -1.41
C SER A 192 2.82 17.83 -0.45
N ASN A 193 2.47 17.64 0.83
CA ASN A 193 3.40 17.14 1.85
C ASN A 193 3.90 15.72 1.58
N ILE A 194 3.19 14.90 0.80
CA ILE A 194 3.66 13.55 0.46
C ILE A 194 4.99 13.56 -0.31
N MET A 195 5.35 14.69 -0.93
CA MET A 195 6.60 14.86 -1.67
C MET A 195 7.83 14.97 -0.76
N TYR A 196 7.66 15.38 0.50
CA TYR A 196 8.78 15.60 1.42
C TYR A 196 8.64 14.89 2.76
N GLU A 197 7.46 14.45 3.19
CA GLU A 197 7.36 13.64 4.41
C GLU A 197 8.19 12.36 4.27
N ALA A 198 8.91 11.95 5.32
CA ALA A 198 9.68 10.72 5.31
C ALA A 198 8.80 9.46 5.43
N LYS A 199 7.59 9.63 5.96
CA LYS A 199 6.56 8.60 6.07
C LYS A 199 5.24 9.05 5.42
N PRO A 200 5.22 9.33 4.10
CA PRO A 200 4.08 9.95 3.45
C PRO A 200 2.84 9.04 3.45
N HIS A 201 1.67 9.67 3.55
CA HIS A 201 0.38 9.01 3.43
C HIS A 201 -0.66 9.94 2.82
N ILE A 202 -1.69 9.36 2.19
CA ILE A 202 -2.78 10.11 1.56
C ILE A 202 -4.07 10.04 2.39
N GLY A 203 -4.32 8.93 3.10
CA GLY A 203 -5.62 8.67 3.73
C GLY A 203 -6.69 8.20 2.73
N THR A 204 -7.63 7.37 3.19
CA THR A 204 -8.64 6.77 2.31
C THR A 204 -9.57 7.80 1.68
N ASP A 205 -10.02 8.77 2.47
CA ASP A 205 -10.92 9.85 2.10
C ASP A 205 -10.37 10.72 0.96
N VAL A 206 -9.08 11.06 1.02
CA VAL A 206 -8.43 11.84 -0.03
C VAL A 206 -8.10 10.96 -1.23
N LEU A 207 -7.65 9.73 -1.01
CA LEU A 207 -7.23 8.83 -2.09
C LEU A 207 -8.37 8.51 -3.06
N GLN A 208 -9.60 8.41 -2.57
CA GLN A 208 -10.79 8.21 -3.42
C GLN A 208 -10.92 9.32 -4.49
N ASN A 209 -10.77 10.58 -4.09
CA ASN A 209 -10.82 11.71 -5.03
C ASN A 209 -9.63 11.74 -5.98
N VAL A 210 -8.43 11.40 -5.49
CA VAL A 210 -7.21 11.33 -6.30
C VAL A 210 -7.36 10.30 -7.42
N LEU A 211 -7.87 9.10 -7.11
CA LEU A 211 -8.08 8.03 -8.09
C LEU A 211 -9.08 8.44 -9.17
N LYS A 212 -10.22 9.01 -8.76
CA LYS A 212 -11.22 9.58 -9.69
C LYS A 212 -10.62 10.60 -10.65
N ASN A 213 -9.74 11.47 -10.15
CA ASN A 213 -9.08 12.47 -10.98
C ASN A 213 -8.07 11.84 -11.95
N ILE A 214 -7.28 10.84 -11.52
CA ILE A 214 -6.37 10.11 -12.42
C ILE A 214 -7.17 9.41 -13.52
N ARG A 215 -8.29 8.76 -13.19
CA ARG A 215 -9.19 8.15 -14.19
C ARG A 215 -9.65 9.16 -15.24
N LYS A 216 -10.13 10.34 -14.82
CA LYS A 216 -10.54 11.40 -15.76
C LYS A 216 -9.40 11.79 -16.70
N THR A 217 -8.18 11.90 -16.19
CA THR A 217 -6.98 12.17 -17.00
C THR A 217 -6.68 11.06 -18.00
N LEU A 218 -6.85 9.79 -17.61
CA LEU A 218 -6.70 8.64 -18.51
C LEU A 218 -7.77 8.66 -19.61
N GLU A 219 -9.03 8.89 -19.25
CA GLU A 219 -10.14 9.02 -20.20
C GLU A 219 -9.89 10.16 -21.21
N GLN A 220 -9.40 11.31 -20.75
CA GLN A 220 -9.00 12.45 -21.61
C GLN A 220 -7.80 12.11 -22.53
N GLN A 221 -6.99 11.13 -22.16
CA GLN A 221 -5.90 10.59 -22.98
C GLN A 221 -6.36 9.45 -23.91
N ASN A 222 -7.69 9.28 -24.07
CA ASN A 222 -8.33 8.24 -24.86
C ASN A 222 -8.09 6.81 -24.35
N VAL A 223 -7.72 6.64 -23.08
CA VAL A 223 -7.71 5.32 -22.44
C VAL A 223 -9.14 4.89 -22.19
N LYS A 224 -9.51 3.70 -22.67
CA LYS A 224 -10.84 3.13 -22.46
C LYS A 224 -10.85 2.43 -21.11
N VAL A 225 -11.79 2.77 -20.21
CA VAL A 225 -11.88 2.18 -18.88
C VAL A 225 -13.23 1.51 -18.72
N TYR A 226 -13.21 0.18 -18.53
CA TYR A 226 -14.42 -0.63 -18.35
C TYR A 226 -14.46 -1.20 -16.94
N PHE A 227 -15.34 -0.66 -16.11
CA PHE A 227 -15.68 -1.22 -14.81
C PHE A 227 -16.69 -2.36 -14.96
N GLU A 228 -16.91 -3.11 -13.88
CA GLU A 228 -17.83 -4.25 -13.84
C GLU A 228 -17.56 -5.24 -14.99
N THR A 229 -16.28 -5.41 -15.33
CA THR A 229 -15.80 -6.18 -16.46
C THR A 229 -14.73 -7.15 -15.96
N LYS A 230 -15.12 -8.41 -15.73
CA LYS A 230 -14.22 -9.43 -15.20
C LYS A 230 -13.58 -10.22 -16.34
N LEU A 231 -12.25 -10.37 -16.34
CA LEU A 231 -11.56 -11.32 -17.21
C LEU A 231 -11.97 -12.75 -16.83
N THR A 232 -12.49 -13.52 -17.78
CA THR A 232 -12.92 -14.91 -17.55
C THR A 232 -12.04 -15.94 -18.22
N ASN A 233 -11.45 -15.61 -19.36
CA ASN A 233 -10.50 -16.50 -20.05
C ASN A 233 -9.67 -15.72 -21.09
N PHE A 234 -8.66 -16.35 -21.66
CA PHE A 234 -7.90 -15.82 -22.79
C PHE A 234 -7.43 -16.92 -23.74
N LYS A 235 -6.99 -16.54 -24.94
CA LYS A 235 -6.35 -17.44 -25.91
C LYS A 235 -5.23 -16.68 -26.62
N GLU A 236 -4.00 -17.20 -26.53
CA GLU A 236 -2.89 -16.69 -27.35
C GLU A 236 -3.03 -17.19 -28.79
N GLU A 237 -2.85 -16.28 -29.74
CA GLU A 237 -2.86 -16.54 -31.18
C GLU A 237 -1.50 -16.18 -31.79
N SER A 238 -1.29 -16.44 -33.08
CA SER A 238 0.02 -16.20 -33.72
C SER A 238 0.47 -14.74 -33.62
N ASP A 239 -0.47 -13.80 -33.63
CA ASP A 239 -0.27 -12.35 -33.74
C ASP A 239 -1.02 -11.54 -32.65
N GLY A 240 -1.35 -12.16 -31.51
CA GLY A 240 -1.88 -11.45 -30.36
C GLY A 240 -2.52 -12.35 -29.32
N ILE A 241 -3.31 -11.76 -28.43
CA ILE A 241 -4.06 -12.45 -27.39
C ILE A 241 -5.52 -12.01 -27.41
N VAL A 242 -6.43 -12.97 -27.48
CA VAL A 242 -7.88 -12.75 -27.37
C VAL A 242 -8.28 -12.88 -25.91
N ALA A 243 -8.86 -11.84 -25.33
CA ALA A 243 -9.36 -11.85 -23.96
C ALA A 243 -10.89 -11.95 -23.94
N ASN A 244 -11.41 -12.78 -23.04
CA ASN A 244 -12.85 -12.97 -22.82
C ASN A 244 -13.27 -12.36 -21.49
N PHE A 245 -14.46 -11.77 -21.49
CA PHE A 245 -14.96 -11.01 -20.34
C PHE A 245 -16.36 -11.44 -19.95
N GLU A 246 -16.63 -11.40 -18.66
CA GLU A 246 -17.98 -11.25 -18.12
C GLU A 246 -18.23 -9.75 -18.01
N SER A 247 -19.03 -9.21 -18.95
CA SER A 247 -19.31 -7.78 -19.07
C SER A 247 -20.61 -7.56 -19.85
N SER A 248 -21.32 -6.48 -19.52
CA SER A 248 -22.49 -6.01 -20.28
C SER A 248 -22.10 -5.13 -21.48
N VAL A 249 -20.87 -4.61 -21.51
CA VAL A 249 -20.44 -3.58 -22.47
C VAL A 249 -19.26 -3.99 -23.35
N LEU A 250 -18.41 -4.92 -22.88
CA LEU A 250 -17.22 -5.36 -23.60
C LEU A 250 -17.34 -6.82 -24.03
N LYS A 251 -17.21 -7.05 -25.34
CA LYS A 251 -17.16 -8.41 -25.91
C LYS A 251 -15.71 -8.90 -25.99
N ALA A 252 -15.54 -10.19 -26.28
CA ALA A 252 -14.22 -10.74 -26.54
C ALA A 252 -13.48 -9.94 -27.62
N GLU A 253 -12.22 -9.61 -27.35
CA GLU A 253 -11.44 -8.71 -28.19
C GLU A 253 -9.97 -9.11 -28.20
N LYS A 254 -9.29 -8.83 -29.31
CA LYS A 254 -7.87 -9.12 -29.50
C LYS A 254 -6.99 -7.93 -29.15
N TYR A 255 -5.85 -8.22 -28.53
CA TYR A 255 -4.84 -7.26 -28.09
C TYR A 255 -3.43 -7.73 -28.49
N ASP A 256 -2.49 -6.79 -28.62
CA ASP A 256 -1.06 -7.05 -28.82
C ASP A 256 -0.35 -7.48 -27.54
N GLY A 257 -0.99 -7.28 -26.38
CA GLY A 257 -0.49 -7.71 -25.08
C GLY A 257 -1.50 -7.47 -23.96
N MET A 258 -1.43 -8.31 -22.93
CA MET A 258 -2.30 -8.25 -21.75
C MET A 258 -1.46 -8.13 -20.48
N ILE A 259 -1.60 -7.01 -19.77
CA ILE A 259 -0.95 -6.74 -18.50
C ILE A 259 -1.87 -7.23 -17.37
N LEU A 260 -1.41 -8.19 -16.58
CA LEU A 260 -2.14 -8.73 -15.43
C LEU A 260 -1.73 -8.00 -14.14
N ALA A 261 -2.54 -7.04 -13.70
CA ALA A 261 -2.37 -6.26 -12.49
C ALA A 261 -3.47 -6.58 -11.45
N ILE A 262 -3.72 -7.88 -11.27
CA ILE A 262 -4.95 -8.43 -10.68
C ILE A 262 -5.06 -8.32 -9.14
N GLY A 263 -4.01 -7.85 -8.46
CA GLY A 263 -3.90 -7.94 -7.00
C GLY A 263 -3.84 -9.39 -6.49
N HIS A 264 -3.63 -9.59 -5.20
CA HIS A 264 -3.44 -10.93 -4.64
C HIS A 264 -4.74 -11.58 -4.10
N SER A 265 -5.89 -10.93 -4.29
CA SER A 265 -7.19 -11.41 -3.79
C SER A 265 -8.06 -12.07 -4.89
N ALA A 266 -7.63 -12.03 -6.15
CA ALA A 266 -8.39 -12.55 -7.31
C ALA A 266 -8.18 -14.06 -7.50
N THR A 267 -8.63 -14.86 -6.52
CA THR A 267 -8.41 -16.32 -6.50
C THR A 267 -8.94 -17.03 -7.76
N ASP A 268 -10.13 -16.65 -8.23
CA ASP A 268 -10.73 -17.16 -9.47
C ASP A 268 -9.83 -16.91 -10.69
N THR A 269 -9.11 -15.78 -10.71
CA THR A 269 -8.16 -15.46 -11.78
C THR A 269 -6.89 -16.31 -11.68
N TYR A 270 -6.38 -16.60 -10.48
CA TYR A 270 -5.27 -17.55 -10.32
C TYR A 270 -5.65 -18.96 -10.77
N GLU A 271 -6.86 -19.42 -10.44
CA GLU A 271 -7.39 -20.72 -10.89
C GLU A 271 -7.48 -20.77 -12.43
N MET A 272 -7.99 -19.70 -13.06
CA MET A 272 -8.04 -19.56 -14.52
C MET A 272 -6.64 -19.60 -15.16
N LEU A 273 -5.66 -18.88 -14.59
CA LEU A 273 -4.28 -18.88 -15.06
C LEU A 273 -3.62 -20.27 -14.94
N TYR A 274 -3.85 -20.95 -13.82
CA TYR A 274 -3.35 -22.31 -13.59
C TYR A 274 -3.90 -23.30 -14.62
N ASN A 275 -5.20 -23.23 -14.88
CA ASN A 275 -5.87 -24.09 -15.86
C ASN A 275 -5.35 -23.85 -17.29
N ASN A 276 -4.98 -22.60 -17.60
CA ASN A 276 -4.33 -22.20 -18.85
C ASN A 276 -2.80 -22.41 -18.86
N LYS A 277 -2.24 -23.15 -17.89
CA LYS A 277 -0.82 -23.54 -17.83
C LYS A 277 0.17 -22.36 -17.73
N VAL A 278 -0.26 -21.23 -17.18
CA VAL A 278 0.66 -20.14 -16.82
C VAL A 278 1.50 -20.59 -15.62
N GLU A 279 2.83 -20.52 -15.76
CA GLU A 279 3.77 -21.00 -14.74
C GLU A 279 3.71 -20.15 -13.47
N MET A 280 3.53 -20.81 -12.32
CA MET A 280 3.36 -20.18 -11.02
C MET A 280 4.14 -20.95 -9.96
N ASN A 281 4.75 -20.22 -9.02
CA ASN A 281 5.49 -20.77 -7.90
C ASN A 281 4.80 -20.46 -6.57
N PRO A 282 4.81 -21.39 -5.60
CA PRO A 282 4.43 -21.07 -4.23
C PRO A 282 5.39 -20.01 -3.66
N LYS A 283 4.85 -19.06 -2.91
CA LYS A 283 5.62 -17.95 -2.34
C LYS A 283 5.28 -17.78 -0.86
N ALA A 284 6.31 -17.54 -0.04
CA ALA A 284 6.12 -17.18 1.35
C ALA A 284 5.25 -15.90 1.50
N PHE A 285 4.43 -15.90 2.53
CA PHE A 285 3.55 -14.80 2.92
C PHE A 285 3.44 -14.75 4.44
N ALA A 286 2.49 -14.00 5.01
CA ALA A 286 2.31 -13.95 6.44
C ALA A 286 0.84 -13.87 6.84
N ILE A 287 0.51 -14.45 8.00
CA ILE A 287 -0.84 -14.47 8.58
C ILE A 287 -0.75 -14.03 10.02
N GLY A 288 -1.81 -13.40 10.52
CA GLY A 288 -1.97 -13.18 11.94
C GLY A 288 -3.24 -12.43 12.28
N VAL A 289 -3.07 -11.40 13.11
CA VAL A 289 -4.18 -10.67 13.74
C VAL A 289 -4.01 -9.18 13.53
N ARG A 290 -5.11 -8.42 13.55
CA ARG A 290 -5.07 -6.98 13.81
C ARG A 290 -5.07 -6.75 15.31
N ILE A 291 -4.11 -5.98 15.80
CA ILE A 291 -4.08 -5.52 17.19
C ILE A 291 -4.47 -4.05 17.25
N GLU A 292 -5.30 -3.68 18.23
CA GLU A 292 -5.70 -2.30 18.50
C GLU A 292 -5.26 -1.86 19.91
N HIS A 293 -4.75 -0.64 20.00
CA HIS A 293 -4.39 0.08 21.23
C HIS A 293 -4.98 1.48 21.17
N LEU A 294 -5.08 2.19 22.30
CA LEU A 294 -5.35 3.63 22.26
C LEU A 294 -4.19 4.35 21.54
N GLN A 295 -4.51 5.19 20.55
CA GLN A 295 -3.50 5.97 19.82
C GLN A 295 -2.72 6.90 20.76
N LYS A 296 -3.40 7.41 21.79
CA LYS A 296 -2.77 8.22 22.85
C LYS A 296 -1.65 7.46 23.55
N ASP A 297 -1.92 6.25 24.03
CA ASP A 297 -0.95 5.42 24.76
C ASP A 297 0.27 5.10 23.88
N ILE A 298 0.05 4.75 22.60
CA ILE A 298 1.14 4.52 21.63
C ILE A 298 1.96 5.79 21.40
N SER A 299 1.30 6.95 21.32
CA SER A 299 1.98 8.22 21.07
C SER A 299 2.79 8.66 22.29
N GLU A 300 2.29 8.46 23.50
CA GLU A 300 3.02 8.73 24.74
C GLU A 300 4.19 7.76 24.93
N ALA A 301 4.03 6.49 24.58
CA ALA A 301 5.12 5.51 24.65
C ALA A 301 6.29 5.84 23.69
N LEU A 302 6.00 6.41 22.51
CA LEU A 302 7.00 6.70 21.48
C LEU A 302 7.54 8.14 21.53
N TYR A 303 6.72 9.10 21.93
CA TYR A 303 7.05 10.53 21.91
C TYR A 303 7.11 11.20 23.29
N HIS A 304 6.80 10.47 24.36
CA HIS A 304 6.82 10.97 25.74
C HIS A 304 6.00 12.26 25.88
N ASP A 305 6.53 13.27 26.57
CA ASP A 305 5.91 14.57 26.82
C ASP A 305 5.64 15.39 25.54
N LYS A 306 6.28 15.03 24.42
CA LYS A 306 6.13 15.71 23.12
C LYS A 306 5.01 15.16 22.25
N ALA A 307 4.32 14.09 22.68
CA ALA A 307 3.20 13.51 21.94
C ALA A 307 2.13 14.56 21.56
N LYS A 308 1.87 15.54 22.43
CA LYS A 308 0.93 16.65 22.20
C LYS A 308 1.31 17.63 21.07
N TYR A 309 2.56 17.62 20.62
CA TYR A 309 3.06 18.54 19.57
C TYR A 309 3.31 17.84 18.24
N LEU A 310 3.16 16.52 18.21
CA LEU A 310 3.54 15.65 17.09
C LEU A 310 2.30 15.00 16.48
N PRO A 311 2.37 14.57 15.22
CA PRO A 311 1.28 13.80 14.62
C PRO A 311 1.12 12.46 15.36
N PRO A 312 -0.03 11.78 15.18
CA PRO A 312 -0.26 10.43 15.69
C PRO A 312 0.93 9.50 15.42
N ALA A 313 1.47 8.91 16.49
CA ALA A 313 2.71 8.16 16.40
C ALA A 313 2.56 6.88 15.57
N SER A 314 3.68 6.49 14.97
CA SER A 314 3.77 5.42 14.00
C SER A 314 4.94 4.49 14.34
N TYR A 315 4.68 3.19 14.40
CA TYR A 315 5.70 2.16 14.63
C TYR A 315 5.87 1.18 13.46
N LYS A 316 7.01 0.49 13.48
CA LYS A 316 7.31 -0.71 12.69
C LYS A 316 8.18 -1.62 13.54
N LEU A 317 7.66 -2.78 13.92
CA LEU A 317 8.33 -3.75 14.78
C LEU A 317 8.60 -5.03 14.00
N VAL A 318 9.74 -5.65 14.28
CA VAL A 318 10.17 -6.95 13.74
C VAL A 318 10.87 -7.68 14.87
N THR A 319 10.67 -8.99 14.98
CA THR A 319 11.40 -9.87 15.87
C THR A 319 11.63 -11.23 15.20
N HIS A 320 12.70 -11.91 15.58
CA HIS A 320 12.91 -13.32 15.25
C HIS A 320 12.50 -14.15 16.45
N LEU A 321 11.65 -15.14 16.21
CA LEU A 321 11.10 -16.02 17.22
C LEU A 321 12.05 -17.19 17.52
N ALA A 322 11.85 -17.88 18.64
CA ALA A 322 12.56 -19.11 18.97
C ALA A 322 12.40 -20.19 17.88
N SER A 323 11.28 -20.17 17.15
CA SER A 323 11.02 -21.01 15.97
C SER A 323 11.84 -20.64 14.72
N SER A 324 12.73 -19.65 14.81
CA SER A 324 13.46 -19.03 13.69
C SER A 324 12.58 -18.36 12.62
N ARG A 325 11.28 -18.21 12.87
CA ARG A 325 10.37 -17.43 12.02
C ARG A 325 10.50 -15.94 12.35
N ALA A 326 10.27 -15.10 11.35
CA ALA A 326 10.08 -13.68 11.59
C ALA A 326 8.62 -13.40 11.99
N ALA A 327 8.43 -12.55 12.99
CA ALA A 327 7.16 -11.90 13.28
C ALA A 327 7.33 -10.38 13.20
N TYR A 328 6.33 -9.69 12.65
CA TYR A 328 6.44 -8.26 12.39
C TYR A 328 5.08 -7.57 12.39
N THR A 329 5.10 -6.26 12.64
CA THR A 329 3.92 -5.42 12.43
C THR A 329 3.84 -4.99 10.97
N PHE A 330 2.65 -5.08 10.38
CA PHE A 330 2.38 -4.68 9.00
C PHE A 330 1.17 -3.74 8.93
N CYS A 331 1.17 -2.89 7.90
CA CYS A 331 0.08 -1.94 7.64
C CYS A 331 -0.42 -1.21 8.91
N MET A 332 0.51 -0.71 9.73
CA MET A 332 0.16 0.04 10.95
C MET A 332 -0.51 1.36 10.58
N CYS A 333 -1.71 1.60 11.08
CA CYS A 333 -2.61 2.70 10.77
C CYS A 333 -2.82 3.54 12.04
N PRO A 334 -2.14 4.70 12.17
CA PRO A 334 -2.37 5.61 13.29
C PRO A 334 -3.78 6.18 13.24
N GLY A 335 -4.43 6.29 14.41
CA GLY A 335 -5.77 6.83 14.58
C GLY A 335 -6.75 6.30 13.53
N GLY A 336 -6.72 4.98 13.35
CA GLY A 336 -7.36 4.27 12.26
C GLY A 336 -8.40 3.27 12.72
N TYR A 337 -8.83 2.45 11.79
CA TYR A 337 -9.87 1.44 11.97
C TYR A 337 -9.39 0.09 11.43
N VAL A 338 -9.76 -0.98 12.11
CA VAL A 338 -9.74 -2.33 11.56
C VAL A 338 -10.98 -2.48 10.66
N VAL A 339 -10.80 -3.04 9.47
CA VAL A 339 -11.87 -3.12 8.45
C VAL A 339 -12.07 -4.55 7.97
N ASN A 340 -13.32 -4.89 7.66
CA ASN A 340 -13.65 -6.19 7.10
C ASN A 340 -13.33 -6.16 5.61
N ALA A 341 -12.26 -6.86 5.24
CA ALA A 341 -11.68 -6.84 3.91
C ALA A 341 -12.01 -8.07 3.08
N SER A 342 -13.08 -8.78 3.46
CA SER A 342 -13.60 -9.96 2.78
C SER A 342 -13.97 -9.63 1.32
N SER A 343 -13.68 -10.56 0.42
CA SER A 343 -14.01 -10.43 -1.02
C SER A 343 -14.62 -11.70 -1.60
N GLU A 344 -14.84 -12.71 -0.77
CA GLU A 344 -15.38 -14.00 -1.16
C GLU A 344 -16.52 -14.37 -0.21
N ASN A 345 -17.56 -15.00 -0.74
CA ASN A 345 -18.69 -15.44 0.09
C ASN A 345 -18.20 -16.44 1.14
N GLU A 346 -18.70 -16.28 2.36
CA GLU A 346 -18.41 -17.19 3.48
C GLU A 346 -16.92 -17.32 3.85
N HIS A 347 -16.11 -16.32 3.51
CA HIS A 347 -14.70 -16.21 3.88
C HIS A 347 -14.48 -14.85 4.54
N LEU A 348 -13.97 -14.85 5.76
CA LEU A 348 -13.78 -13.63 6.56
C LEU A 348 -12.32 -13.20 6.53
N VAL A 349 -12.09 -11.92 6.22
CA VAL A 349 -10.76 -11.29 6.20
C VAL A 349 -10.83 -9.93 6.87
N VAL A 350 -9.78 -9.53 7.58
CA VAL A 350 -9.60 -8.16 8.08
C VAL A 350 -8.37 -7.48 7.48
N ASN A 351 -8.38 -6.15 7.53
CA ASN A 351 -7.26 -5.25 7.24
C ASN A 351 -7.36 -3.99 8.11
N GLY A 352 -6.63 -2.93 7.78
CA GLY A 352 -6.71 -1.65 8.48
C GLY A 352 -6.61 -0.45 7.56
N MET A 353 -7.26 0.64 7.97
CA MET A 353 -7.28 1.91 7.24
C MET A 353 -7.19 3.11 8.20
N SER A 354 -6.85 4.28 7.66
CA SER A 354 -7.01 5.57 8.33
C SER A 354 -7.45 6.63 7.31
N ASN A 355 -8.17 7.64 7.78
CA ASN A 355 -8.36 8.89 7.03
C ASN A 355 -7.09 9.74 7.08
N PHE A 356 -7.01 10.78 6.26
CA PHE A 356 -5.84 11.67 6.23
C PHE A 356 -5.57 12.34 7.59
N ALA A 357 -6.60 12.66 8.35
CA ALA A 357 -6.45 13.28 9.67
C ALA A 357 -5.80 12.35 10.72
N ARG A 358 -5.95 11.01 10.57
CA ARG A 358 -5.49 10.00 11.54
C ARG A 358 -5.92 10.32 12.99
N ASP A 359 -7.15 10.79 13.14
CA ASP A 359 -7.73 11.32 14.38
C ASP A 359 -8.64 10.31 15.10
N GLY A 360 -8.67 9.05 14.66
CA GLY A 360 -9.35 7.96 15.35
C GLY A 360 -8.75 7.67 16.73
N ILE A 361 -9.55 7.05 17.60
CA ILE A 361 -9.18 6.75 18.98
C ILE A 361 -8.09 5.68 19.04
N ASN A 362 -8.15 4.68 18.15
CA ASN A 362 -7.26 3.53 18.18
C ASN A 362 -6.10 3.65 17.18
N ALA A 363 -4.91 3.23 17.60
CA ALA A 363 -3.88 2.78 16.68
C ALA A 363 -4.14 1.31 16.36
N ASN A 364 -3.94 0.88 15.10
CA ASN A 364 -3.98 -0.54 14.78
C ASN A 364 -2.84 -0.98 13.86
N SER A 365 -2.46 -2.25 13.94
CA SER A 365 -1.55 -2.88 12.98
C SER A 365 -1.85 -4.35 12.86
N ALA A 366 -1.54 -4.95 11.71
CA ALA A 366 -1.42 -6.40 11.67
C ALA A 366 -0.17 -6.83 12.45
N VAL A 367 -0.27 -7.83 13.31
CA VAL A 367 0.86 -8.60 13.86
C VAL A 367 0.86 -9.93 13.11
N LEU A 368 1.91 -10.14 12.33
CA LEU A 368 1.99 -11.22 11.36
C LEU A 368 3.15 -12.16 11.68
N VAL A 369 2.94 -13.44 11.40
CA VAL A 369 3.95 -14.50 11.46
C VAL A 369 4.21 -15.00 10.04
N GLU A 370 5.48 -15.18 9.69
CA GLU A 370 5.88 -15.73 8.40
C GLU A 370 5.36 -17.16 8.18
N ILE A 371 4.72 -17.37 7.03
CA ILE A 371 4.29 -18.66 6.49
C ILE A 371 5.20 -19.02 5.32
N LYS A 372 5.86 -20.16 5.41
CA LYS A 372 6.77 -20.69 4.39
C LYS A 372 6.03 -21.70 3.51
N PRO A 373 6.45 -21.92 2.25
CA PRO A 373 5.86 -22.96 1.40
C PRO A 373 5.77 -24.33 2.07
N SER A 374 6.77 -24.72 2.89
CA SER A 374 6.77 -25.97 3.66
C SER A 374 5.59 -26.15 4.62
N ASP A 375 4.85 -25.09 4.95
CA ASP A 375 3.74 -25.13 5.90
C ASP A 375 2.39 -25.46 5.26
N TYR A 376 2.28 -25.32 3.93
CA TYR A 376 1.00 -25.45 3.22
C TYR A 376 1.11 -26.18 1.88
N TYR A 377 2.28 -26.18 1.24
CA TYR A 377 2.45 -26.68 -0.12
C TYR A 377 2.39 -28.20 -0.13
N VAL A 378 1.48 -28.77 -0.92
CA VAL A 378 1.30 -30.21 -1.09
C VAL A 378 1.73 -30.61 -2.50
N ASN A 379 1.06 -30.07 -3.52
CA ASN A 379 1.32 -30.43 -4.92
C ASN A 379 0.89 -29.35 -5.92
N SER A 380 0.27 -28.25 -5.47
CA SER A 380 -0.22 -27.18 -6.35
C SER A 380 0.31 -25.82 -5.90
N PRO A 381 0.71 -24.93 -6.83
CA PRO A 381 1.04 -23.55 -6.48
C PRO A 381 -0.16 -22.81 -5.85
N LEU A 382 -1.38 -23.29 -6.05
CA LEU A 382 -2.60 -22.72 -5.46
C LEU A 382 -2.79 -23.08 -3.97
N ASP A 383 -1.99 -23.99 -3.40
CA ASP A 383 -2.17 -24.47 -2.03
C ASP A 383 -2.05 -23.35 -0.98
N GLY A 384 -1.31 -22.29 -1.28
CA GLY A 384 -1.23 -21.11 -0.41
C GLY A 384 -2.55 -20.34 -0.32
N LEU A 385 -3.31 -20.27 -1.42
CA LEU A 385 -4.66 -19.68 -1.43
C LEU A 385 -5.64 -20.58 -0.66
N ASN A 386 -5.50 -21.90 -0.79
CA ASN A 386 -6.31 -22.86 -0.03
C ASN A 386 -6.05 -22.74 1.48
N PHE A 387 -4.80 -22.54 1.89
CA PHE A 387 -4.45 -22.33 3.29
C PHE A 387 -5.06 -21.03 3.85
N GLN A 388 -5.03 -19.93 3.08
CA GLN A 388 -5.73 -18.70 3.43
C GLN A 388 -7.23 -18.96 3.59
N ARG A 389 -7.88 -19.51 2.56
CA ARG A 389 -9.33 -19.81 2.55
C ARG A 389 -9.75 -20.70 3.70
N MET A 390 -8.96 -21.70 4.07
CA MET A 390 -9.24 -22.55 5.23
C MET A 390 -9.41 -21.74 6.51
N ILE A 391 -8.51 -20.78 6.78
CA ILE A 391 -8.56 -19.93 7.98
C ILE A 391 -9.72 -18.94 7.88
N GLU A 392 -9.89 -18.31 6.70
CA GLU A 392 -10.96 -17.34 6.44
C GLU A 392 -12.35 -17.98 6.61
N LYS A 393 -12.53 -19.21 6.13
CA LYS A 393 -13.76 -20.01 6.26
C LYS A 393 -14.03 -20.40 7.70
N LYS A 394 -13.01 -20.83 8.45
CA LYS A 394 -13.15 -21.11 9.90
C LYS A 394 -13.61 -19.87 10.66
N CYS A 395 -13.00 -18.72 10.40
CA CYS A 395 -13.40 -17.45 11.03
C CYS A 395 -14.85 -17.09 10.68
N TYR A 396 -15.25 -17.24 9.41
CA TYR A 396 -16.63 -17.02 9.00
C TYR A 396 -17.60 -17.96 9.70
N ASN A 397 -17.28 -19.25 9.82
CA ASN A 397 -18.16 -20.24 10.46
C ASN A 397 -18.41 -19.95 11.94
N VAL A 398 -17.37 -19.48 12.65
CA VAL A 398 -17.50 -19.04 14.05
C VAL A 398 -18.30 -17.73 14.13
N GLY A 399 -18.02 -16.79 13.24
CA GLY A 399 -18.67 -15.49 13.15
C GLY A 399 -20.17 -15.52 12.84
N LYS A 400 -20.50 -16.34 11.83
CA LYS A 400 -21.72 -16.34 10.99
C LYS A 400 -22.03 -14.94 10.44
N ASP A 401 -22.57 -14.83 9.23
CA ASP A 401 -23.02 -13.53 8.67
C ASP A 401 -21.99 -12.38 8.85
N TYR A 402 -20.71 -12.68 8.62
CA TYR A 402 -19.59 -11.75 8.78
C TYR A 402 -19.39 -11.12 10.17
N GLY A 403 -19.83 -11.78 11.25
CA GLY A 403 -19.41 -11.43 12.60
C GLY A 403 -17.91 -11.65 12.80
N VAL A 404 -17.15 -10.60 13.08
CA VAL A 404 -15.68 -10.70 13.13
C VAL A 404 -15.21 -11.18 14.51
N PRO A 405 -14.45 -12.29 14.61
CA PRO A 405 -13.90 -12.75 15.88
C PRO A 405 -12.91 -11.75 16.48
N VAL A 406 -13.16 -11.35 17.73
CA VAL A 406 -12.29 -10.49 18.54
C VAL A 406 -12.02 -11.09 19.92
N GLN A 407 -10.87 -10.75 20.49
CA GLN A 407 -10.46 -11.21 21.82
C GLN A 407 -9.51 -10.18 22.45
N ARG A 408 -9.63 -9.92 23.76
CA ARG A 408 -8.61 -9.15 24.50
C ARG A 408 -7.31 -9.96 24.58
N TYR A 409 -6.19 -9.26 24.65
CA TYR A 409 -4.88 -9.90 24.68
C TYR A 409 -4.69 -10.81 25.91
N ILE A 410 -5.13 -10.39 27.09
CA ILE A 410 -5.03 -11.21 28.31
C ILE A 410 -5.81 -12.53 28.17
N ASP A 411 -7.01 -12.46 27.57
CA ASP A 411 -7.87 -13.62 27.37
C ASP A 411 -7.28 -14.55 26.30
N PHE A 412 -6.70 -14.01 25.23
CA PHE A 412 -5.95 -14.77 24.23
C PHE A 412 -4.75 -15.50 24.82
N LYS A 413 -3.97 -14.81 25.66
CA LYS A 413 -2.82 -15.37 26.38
C LYS A 413 -3.23 -16.53 27.26
N ASN A 414 -4.30 -16.35 28.03
CA ASN A 414 -4.83 -17.33 28.99
C ASN A 414 -5.73 -18.41 28.37
N ASN A 415 -5.94 -18.39 27.05
CA ASN A 415 -6.81 -19.34 26.34
C ASN A 415 -8.27 -19.32 26.86
N GLN A 416 -8.84 -18.12 27.01
CA GLN A 416 -10.20 -17.90 27.51
C GLN A 416 -10.98 -16.98 26.57
N ILE A 417 -12.30 -17.15 26.47
CA ILE A 417 -13.14 -16.24 25.69
C ILE A 417 -13.31 -14.92 26.47
N THR A 418 -13.15 -13.79 25.78
CA THR A 418 -13.48 -12.47 26.33
C THR A 418 -14.96 -12.38 26.71
N LYS A 419 -15.24 -11.94 27.94
CA LYS A 419 -16.62 -11.72 28.41
C LYS A 419 -17.03 -10.25 28.34
N GLU A 420 -16.08 -9.35 28.58
CA GLU A 420 -16.28 -7.90 28.61
C GLU A 420 -15.08 -7.21 27.96
N ILE A 421 -15.35 -6.15 27.20
CA ILE A 421 -14.31 -5.26 26.69
C ILE A 421 -13.79 -4.37 27.82
N GLY A 422 -12.49 -4.09 27.79
CA GLY A 422 -11.87 -3.12 28.69
C GLY A 422 -11.88 -1.72 28.09
N LYS A 423 -10.78 -0.97 28.28
CA LYS A 423 -10.69 0.43 27.84
C LYS A 423 -10.63 0.64 26.31
N ILE A 424 -10.31 -0.40 25.54
CA ILE A 424 -10.17 -0.34 24.08
C ILE A 424 -11.39 -1.01 23.44
N THR A 425 -12.13 -0.25 22.62
CA THR A 425 -13.28 -0.76 21.88
C THR A 425 -12.85 -1.20 20.48
N PRO A 426 -13.20 -2.41 19.99
CA PRO A 426 -12.91 -2.83 18.63
C PRO A 426 -13.55 -1.89 17.60
N THR A 427 -12.80 -1.50 16.56
CA THR A 427 -13.31 -0.55 15.54
C THR A 427 -14.05 -1.23 14.38
N ILE A 428 -13.95 -2.55 14.30
CA ILE A 428 -14.42 -3.37 13.18
C ILE A 428 -15.94 -3.34 13.00
N LYS A 429 -16.36 -3.28 11.73
CA LYS A 429 -17.76 -3.33 11.25
C LYS A 429 -17.97 -4.57 10.34
N PRO A 430 -19.21 -5.06 10.14
CA PRO A 430 -20.49 -4.55 10.69
C PRO A 430 -20.69 -4.84 12.17
N ARG A 431 -20.12 -5.94 12.66
CA ARG A 431 -20.16 -6.33 14.08
C ARG A 431 -18.96 -7.22 14.40
N TYR A 432 -18.57 -7.21 15.67
CA TYR A 432 -17.64 -8.20 16.21
C TYR A 432 -18.38 -9.24 17.06
N ILE A 433 -17.72 -10.36 17.32
CA ILE A 433 -18.13 -11.38 18.31
C ILE A 433 -16.93 -11.74 19.18
N TYR A 434 -17.18 -12.12 20.43
CA TYR A 434 -16.12 -12.70 21.24
C TYR A 434 -15.93 -14.16 20.85
N ALA A 435 -14.68 -14.53 20.56
CA ALA A 435 -14.29 -15.89 20.27
C ALA A 435 -12.88 -16.16 20.80
N ASN A 436 -12.57 -17.44 21.01
CA ASN A 436 -11.22 -17.83 21.37
C ASN A 436 -10.38 -18.04 20.11
N ILE A 437 -9.42 -17.15 19.86
CA ILE A 437 -8.53 -17.21 18.69
C ILE A 437 -7.70 -18.51 18.69
N ASN A 438 -7.38 -19.04 19.87
CA ASN A 438 -6.62 -20.28 20.01
C ASN A 438 -7.33 -21.51 19.40
N ASP A 439 -8.66 -21.50 19.32
CA ASP A 439 -9.46 -22.59 18.75
C ASP A 439 -9.58 -22.47 17.22
N ILE A 440 -9.26 -21.31 16.66
CA ILE A 440 -9.48 -20.97 15.24
C ILE A 440 -8.17 -21.10 14.45
N LEU A 441 -7.11 -20.45 14.92
CA LEU A 441 -5.81 -20.45 14.26
C LEU A 441 -4.99 -21.70 14.64
N PRO A 442 -4.11 -22.20 13.76
CA PRO A 442 -3.16 -23.25 14.11
C PRO A 442 -2.34 -22.91 15.37
N LYS A 443 -2.15 -23.90 16.25
CA LYS A 443 -1.45 -23.73 17.54
C LYS A 443 -0.11 -23.00 17.40
N TRP A 444 0.72 -23.39 16.43
CA TRP A 444 2.04 -22.79 16.23
C TRP A 444 1.98 -21.32 15.81
N ILE A 445 0.91 -20.89 15.11
CA ILE A 445 0.66 -19.47 14.80
C ILE A 445 0.29 -18.74 16.10
N ASN A 446 -0.59 -19.31 16.93
CA ASN A 446 -0.97 -18.72 18.21
C ASN A 446 0.24 -18.54 19.14
N ASP A 447 1.07 -19.59 19.29
CA ASP A 447 2.28 -19.54 20.10
C ASP A 447 3.24 -18.44 19.60
N SER A 448 3.43 -18.36 18.28
CA SER A 448 4.27 -17.35 17.62
C SER A 448 3.75 -15.92 17.82
N LEU A 449 2.43 -15.72 17.77
CA LEU A 449 1.80 -14.41 18.00
C LEU A 449 1.97 -13.95 19.45
N LYS A 450 1.80 -14.86 20.43
CA LYS A 450 2.02 -14.55 21.85
C LYS A 450 3.46 -14.13 22.08
N GLU A 451 4.43 -14.92 21.60
CA GLU A 451 5.86 -14.59 21.69
C GLU A 451 6.17 -13.23 21.04
N ALA A 452 5.61 -12.96 19.86
CA ALA A 452 5.84 -11.71 19.15
C ALA A 452 5.30 -10.49 19.92
N ILE A 453 4.08 -10.58 20.48
CA ILE A 453 3.45 -9.47 21.21
C ILE A 453 4.23 -9.17 22.50
N GLU A 454 4.69 -10.19 23.23
CA GLU A 454 5.57 -10.01 24.39
C GLU A 454 6.90 -9.34 24.00
N ALA A 455 7.54 -9.81 22.91
CA ALA A 455 8.78 -9.21 22.42
C ALA A 455 8.61 -7.76 21.94
N PHE A 456 7.43 -7.41 21.42
CA PHE A 456 7.10 -6.04 21.01
C PHE A 456 6.87 -5.11 22.20
N SER A 457 6.41 -5.62 23.34
CA SER A 457 6.28 -4.83 24.58
C SER A 457 7.62 -4.34 25.12
N LEU A 458 8.71 -5.07 24.84
CA LEU A 458 10.07 -4.62 25.16
C LEU A 458 10.52 -3.41 24.31
N LYS A 459 9.86 -3.15 23.18
CA LYS A 459 10.19 -2.05 22.25
C LYS A 459 9.22 -0.87 22.39
N ILE A 460 7.96 -1.15 22.69
CA ILE A 460 6.93 -0.16 22.96
C ILE A 460 6.22 -0.58 24.24
N ASN A 461 6.49 0.15 25.32
CA ASN A 461 5.88 -0.14 26.61
C ASN A 461 4.34 -0.15 26.48
N GLY A 462 3.70 -1.20 27.00
CA GLY A 462 2.25 -1.39 26.93
C GLY A 462 1.71 -1.99 25.64
N PHE A 463 2.57 -2.43 24.70
CA PHE A 463 2.12 -3.11 23.48
C PHE A 463 1.38 -4.42 23.78
N ASN A 464 1.70 -5.10 24.88
CA ASN A 464 1.03 -6.30 25.37
C ASN A 464 -0.01 -5.99 26.47
N CYS A 465 -0.57 -4.78 26.52
CA CYS A 465 -1.55 -4.45 27.56
C CYS A 465 -2.77 -5.39 27.51
N ASP A 466 -3.29 -5.74 28.69
CA ASP A 466 -4.35 -6.75 28.84
C ASP A 466 -5.58 -6.47 27.98
N ASP A 467 -5.95 -5.19 27.89
CA ASP A 467 -7.10 -4.69 27.14
C ASP A 467 -6.88 -4.54 25.63
N ALA A 468 -5.66 -4.76 25.11
CA ALA A 468 -5.41 -4.70 23.67
C ALA A 468 -6.34 -5.66 22.93
N ILE A 469 -6.95 -5.20 21.84
CA ILE A 469 -7.94 -6.01 21.10
C ILE A 469 -7.25 -6.70 19.94
N LEU A 470 -7.36 -8.02 19.87
CA LEU A 470 -6.99 -8.83 18.71
C LEU A 470 -8.23 -9.10 17.87
N THR A 471 -8.13 -8.89 16.55
CA THR A 471 -9.19 -9.11 15.56
C THR A 471 -8.65 -10.01 14.44
N ILE A 472 -9.39 -11.06 14.05
CA ILE A 472 -8.92 -12.04 13.05
C ILE A 472 -9.90 -12.29 11.90
N PRO A 473 -9.43 -12.80 10.75
CA PRO A 473 -8.03 -13.10 10.44
C PRO A 473 -7.41 -12.08 9.46
N GLU A 474 -6.15 -11.73 9.69
CA GLU A 474 -5.34 -11.01 8.70
C GLU A 474 -4.56 -12.06 7.88
N THR A 475 -5.12 -12.51 6.76
CA THR A 475 -4.56 -13.61 5.94
C THR A 475 -3.89 -13.16 4.65
N ARG A 476 -4.17 -11.94 4.20
CA ARG A 476 -3.82 -11.46 2.86
C ARG A 476 -2.81 -10.32 2.91
N SER A 477 -1.64 -10.58 3.51
CA SER A 477 -0.57 -9.57 3.65
C SER A 477 0.26 -9.38 2.38
N SER A 478 0.36 -10.42 1.55
CA SER A 478 1.05 -10.43 0.26
C SER A 478 0.60 -11.67 -0.51
N SER A 479 0.90 -11.73 -1.82
CA SER A 479 0.56 -12.91 -2.61
C SER A 479 1.27 -14.18 -2.11
N PRO A 480 0.52 -15.29 -1.91
CA PRO A 480 1.09 -16.62 -1.64
C PRO A 480 1.59 -17.32 -2.93
N ILE A 481 1.43 -16.65 -4.08
CA ILE A 481 1.83 -17.12 -5.40
C ILE A 481 2.75 -16.08 -6.06
N GLN A 482 3.75 -16.55 -6.77
CA GLN A 482 4.48 -15.74 -7.74
C GLN A 482 4.17 -16.25 -9.15
N ILE A 483 3.60 -15.38 -9.99
CA ILE A 483 3.45 -15.67 -11.42
C ILE A 483 4.81 -15.43 -12.07
N LYS A 484 5.39 -16.46 -12.67
CA LYS A 484 6.73 -16.35 -13.24
C LYS A 484 6.71 -15.37 -14.42
N ARG A 485 7.74 -14.54 -14.51
CA ARG A 485 7.98 -13.68 -15.67
C ARG A 485 9.47 -13.55 -15.95
N ASN A 486 9.82 -13.33 -17.21
CA ASN A 486 11.20 -13.07 -17.63
C ASN A 486 11.59 -11.59 -17.46
N GLU A 487 12.79 -11.21 -17.88
CA GLU A 487 13.34 -9.85 -17.85
C GLU A 487 12.59 -8.85 -18.74
N LYS A 488 11.80 -9.34 -19.70
CA LYS A 488 10.87 -8.55 -20.51
C LYS A 488 9.48 -8.43 -19.89
N TYR A 489 9.33 -8.88 -18.64
CA TYR A 489 8.07 -8.92 -17.89
C TYR A 489 7.04 -9.91 -18.44
N LEU A 490 7.42 -10.82 -19.33
CA LEU A 490 6.52 -11.78 -19.97
C LEU A 490 6.46 -13.10 -19.18
N ALA A 491 5.26 -13.59 -18.90
CA ALA A 491 4.99 -14.95 -18.40
C ALA A 491 4.81 -15.96 -19.54
N THR A 492 4.18 -15.52 -20.62
CA THR A 492 3.94 -16.27 -21.87
C THR A 492 4.29 -15.34 -23.04
N LYS A 493 3.75 -15.56 -24.25
CA LYS A 493 4.10 -14.69 -25.38
C LYS A 493 3.53 -13.27 -25.25
N TYR A 494 2.34 -13.12 -24.65
CA TYR A 494 1.62 -11.84 -24.61
C TYR A 494 1.14 -11.41 -23.21
N ILE A 495 1.46 -12.17 -22.16
CA ILE A 495 1.00 -11.89 -20.80
C ILE A 495 2.10 -11.26 -19.95
N TYR A 496 1.81 -10.11 -19.35
CA TYR A 496 2.71 -9.35 -18.50
C TYR A 496 2.20 -9.27 -17.05
N PRO A 497 2.56 -10.20 -16.14
CA PRO A 497 2.10 -10.13 -14.76
C PRO A 497 2.90 -9.07 -13.97
N ILE A 498 2.18 -8.19 -13.28
CA ILE A 498 2.76 -7.10 -12.48
C ILE A 498 2.08 -6.93 -11.12
N GLY A 499 2.73 -6.18 -10.23
CA GLY A 499 2.15 -5.78 -8.96
C GLY A 499 2.13 -6.90 -7.91
N GLU A 500 1.32 -6.72 -6.88
CA GLU A 500 1.28 -7.65 -5.73
C GLU A 500 0.76 -9.01 -6.12
N GLY A 501 -0.25 -9.07 -7.02
CA GLY A 501 -0.81 -10.33 -7.50
C GLY A 501 0.21 -11.20 -8.24
N ALA A 502 1.12 -10.58 -8.98
CA ALA A 502 2.22 -11.31 -9.62
C ALA A 502 3.31 -11.77 -8.63
N GLY A 503 3.32 -11.25 -7.40
CA GLY A 503 4.33 -11.57 -6.39
C GLY A 503 5.61 -10.74 -6.47
N PHE A 504 5.59 -9.57 -7.14
CA PHE A 504 6.77 -8.68 -7.32
C PHE A 504 6.72 -7.37 -6.53
N SER A 505 5.68 -7.13 -5.74
CA SER A 505 5.56 -5.92 -4.91
C SER A 505 4.78 -6.22 -3.62
N GLY A 506 4.69 -5.25 -2.71
CA GLY A 506 4.06 -5.42 -1.38
C GLY A 506 3.55 -4.10 -0.78
N GLY A 507 3.10 -3.19 -1.63
CA GLY A 507 2.45 -1.95 -1.25
C GLY A 507 2.26 -1.01 -2.44
N ILE A 508 1.39 0.00 -2.29
CA ILE A 508 1.00 0.99 -3.31
C ILE A 508 2.20 1.49 -4.14
N MET A 509 3.24 1.98 -3.44
CA MET A 509 4.42 2.55 -4.08
C MET A 509 5.20 1.52 -4.90
N THR A 510 5.45 0.33 -4.35
CA THR A 510 6.18 -0.73 -5.07
C THR A 510 5.40 -1.28 -6.25
N SER A 511 4.07 -1.39 -6.15
CA SER A 511 3.20 -1.82 -7.25
C SER A 511 3.16 -0.78 -8.37
N ALA A 512 3.03 0.50 -8.03
CA ALA A 512 3.08 1.60 -9.02
C ALA A 512 4.43 1.60 -9.77
N ILE A 513 5.55 1.45 -9.06
CA ILE A 513 6.88 1.35 -9.67
C ILE A 513 6.97 0.14 -10.60
N ASP A 514 6.45 -1.02 -10.20
CA ASP A 514 6.44 -2.22 -11.06
C ASP A 514 5.64 -2.00 -12.35
N GLY A 515 4.50 -1.31 -12.25
CA GLY A 515 3.69 -0.89 -13.40
C GLY A 515 4.42 0.06 -14.34
N ILE A 516 5.10 1.09 -13.82
CA ILE A 516 5.92 2.02 -14.61
C ILE A 516 7.03 1.25 -15.34
N LYS A 517 7.75 0.38 -14.63
CA LYS A 517 8.87 -0.37 -15.22
C LYS A 517 8.40 -1.32 -16.33
N CYS A 518 7.28 -2.02 -16.12
CA CYS A 518 6.68 -2.87 -17.14
C CYS A 518 6.30 -2.06 -18.39
N ALA A 519 5.63 -0.92 -18.21
CA ALA A 519 5.24 -0.06 -19.33
C ALA A 519 6.45 0.46 -20.12
N LEU A 520 7.49 0.94 -19.43
CA LEU A 520 8.73 1.38 -20.07
C LEU A 520 9.42 0.23 -20.82
N LYS A 521 9.38 -1.00 -20.28
CA LYS A 521 9.94 -2.17 -20.93
C LYS A 521 9.18 -2.55 -22.21
N ILE A 522 7.85 -2.49 -22.18
CA ILE A 522 7.00 -2.69 -23.37
C ILE A 522 7.36 -1.67 -24.45
N ILE A 523 7.45 -0.38 -24.09
CA ILE A 523 7.82 0.71 -25.01
C ILE A 523 9.21 0.50 -25.62
N GLU A 524 10.19 0.10 -24.80
CA GLU A 524 11.56 -0.19 -25.25
C GLU A 524 11.58 -1.31 -26.30
N GLU A 525 10.86 -2.42 -26.07
CA GLU A 525 10.85 -3.55 -27.00
C GLU A 525 10.10 -3.22 -28.30
N ILE A 526 9.06 -2.38 -28.26
CA ILE A 526 8.39 -1.88 -29.47
C ILE A 526 9.38 -1.06 -30.31
N ASN A 527 10.05 -0.08 -29.68
CA ASN A 527 10.98 0.80 -30.37
C ASN A 527 12.25 0.10 -30.89
N ARG A 528 12.60 -1.07 -30.36
CA ARG A 528 13.69 -1.91 -30.89
C ARG A 528 13.30 -2.74 -32.11
N GLY A 529 12.00 -3.03 -32.25
CA GLY A 529 11.45 -3.78 -33.37
C GLY A 529 10.95 -2.90 -34.53
N GLU A 530 10.86 -1.58 -34.31
CA GLU A 530 10.70 -0.54 -35.34
C GLU A 530 12.06 -0.17 -35.94
#